data_AF-A0A318UIA4-F1
#
_entry.id   AF-A0A318UIA4-F1
#
_cell.length_a   1.000
_cell.length_b   1.000
_cell.length_c   1.000
_cell.angle_alpha   90.00
_cell.angle_beta   90.00
_cell.angle_gamma   90.00
#
_symmetry.space_group_name_H-M   'P 1'
#
loop_
_entity.id
_entity.type
_entity.pdbx_description
1 polymer ?
#
loop_
_entity_poly.entity_id
_entity_poly.type
_entity_poly.pdbx_seq_one_letter_code
_entity_poly.pdbx_strand_id
1 'polypeptide(L)'
;MKKIIENLSALLEIGVDELKNKLDIKDDTSSKELARKLGVYSIFETKEEHAEYINSKLANKEDLINSYSDKVNSNKELIEKQKIEIEKLNKSLENNLNYKTIISNFVKKEWENLGIKRSFEKEIFDYSSLDFSNLRKSLIDYANAEGLAFSKPSFSEFINEKEKENNESAINAIAVNGAVKK
;
A
#
# COMPACT_ATOMS: atom_id res chain seq x y z
N MET A 1 38.62 37.63 -48.57
CA MET A 1 37.51 38.26 -47.83
C MET A 1 36.69 39.23 -48.69
N LYS A 2 37.28 40.27 -49.32
CA LYS A 2 36.58 41.15 -50.28
C LYS A 2 35.73 40.40 -51.32
N LYS A 3 36.32 39.41 -51.97
CA LYS A 3 35.64 38.55 -52.96
C LYS A 3 34.43 37.78 -52.43
N ILE A 4 34.41 37.44 -51.13
CA ILE A 4 33.29 36.73 -50.48
C ILE A 4 32.14 37.70 -50.23
N ILE A 5 32.45 38.91 -49.76
CA ILE A 5 31.45 39.97 -49.54
C ILE A 5 30.85 40.41 -50.87
N GLU A 6 31.65 40.57 -51.92
CA GLU A 6 31.19 40.88 -53.27
C GLU A 6 30.24 39.80 -53.80
N ASN A 7 30.62 38.53 -53.70
CA ASN A 7 29.77 37.40 -54.10
C ASN A 7 28.47 37.33 -53.30
N LEU A 8 28.51 37.56 -51.98
CA LEU A 8 27.31 37.61 -51.13
C LEU A 8 26.40 38.78 -51.52
N SER A 9 26.97 39.94 -51.83
CA SER A 9 26.20 41.13 -52.25
C SER A 9 25.49 40.88 -53.58
N ALA A 10 26.17 40.23 -54.53
CA ALA A 10 25.60 39.85 -55.82
C ALA A 10 24.50 38.79 -55.68
N LEU A 11 24.68 37.82 -54.77
CA LEU A 11 23.73 36.75 -54.54
C LEU A 11 22.46 37.21 -53.80
N LEU A 12 22.59 38.26 -53.00
CA LEU A 12 21.50 38.88 -52.24
C LEU A 12 20.91 40.11 -52.93
N GLU A 13 21.44 40.48 -54.11
CA GLU A 13 21.02 41.65 -54.90
C GLU A 13 21.02 42.98 -54.12
N ILE A 14 21.97 43.13 -53.20
CA ILE A 14 22.13 44.35 -52.38
C ILE A 14 23.52 44.96 -52.57
N GLY A 15 23.64 46.26 -52.31
CA GLY A 15 24.94 46.93 -52.39
C GLY A 15 25.95 46.38 -51.39
N VAL A 16 27.24 46.37 -51.75
CA VAL A 16 28.33 45.89 -50.87
C VAL A 16 28.34 46.64 -49.53
N ASP A 17 28.16 47.96 -49.56
CA ASP A 17 28.13 48.79 -48.35
C ASP A 17 26.84 48.57 -47.53
N GLU A 18 25.73 48.29 -48.21
CA GLU A 18 24.47 47.94 -47.56
C GLU A 18 24.56 46.58 -46.85
N LEU A 19 25.18 45.59 -47.50
CA LEU A 19 25.46 44.28 -46.91
C LEU A 19 26.36 44.40 -45.67
N LYS A 20 27.44 45.19 -45.77
CA LYS A 20 28.34 45.45 -44.62
C LYS A 20 27.61 46.11 -43.47
N ASN A 21 26.72 47.07 -43.73
CA ASN A 21 25.93 47.72 -42.70
C ASN A 21 24.89 46.78 -42.07
N LYS A 22 24.18 45.98 -42.88
CA LYS A 22 23.17 45.03 -42.39
C LYS A 22 23.77 43.91 -41.54
N LEU A 23 24.95 43.44 -41.91
CA LEU A 23 25.68 42.42 -41.17
C LEU A 23 26.67 43.03 -40.17
N ASP A 24 26.75 44.36 -40.04
CA ASP A 24 27.68 45.07 -39.14
C ASP A 24 29.15 44.59 -39.28
N ILE A 25 29.65 44.48 -40.51
CA ILE A 25 30.97 43.91 -40.84
C ILE A 25 31.93 45.03 -41.25
N LYS A 26 33.13 45.06 -40.66
CA LYS A 26 34.25 45.96 -41.03
C LYS A 26 35.22 45.29 -42.02
N ASP A 27 36.06 46.07 -42.68
CA ASP A 27 37.01 45.57 -43.69
C ASP A 27 38.10 44.62 -43.13
N ASP A 28 38.34 44.65 -41.82
CA ASP A 28 39.27 43.80 -41.07
C ASP A 28 38.62 42.59 -40.40
N THR A 29 37.31 42.41 -40.54
CA THR A 29 36.53 41.38 -39.83
C THR A 29 36.98 39.98 -40.21
N SER A 30 37.36 39.13 -39.26
CA SER A 30 37.82 37.78 -39.59
C SER A 30 36.73 36.93 -40.28
N SER A 31 37.14 35.92 -41.07
CA SER A 31 36.23 34.95 -41.68
C SER A 31 35.32 34.27 -40.65
N LYS A 32 35.82 34.08 -39.42
CA LYS A 32 35.10 33.48 -38.28
C LYS A 32 34.00 34.40 -37.76
N GLU A 33 34.25 35.70 -37.66
CA GLU A 33 33.23 36.70 -37.29
C GLU A 33 32.15 36.85 -38.36
N LEU A 34 32.54 36.96 -39.63
CA LEU A 34 31.59 37.07 -40.74
C LEU A 34 30.57 35.94 -40.68
N ALA A 35 31.06 34.72 -40.51
CA ALA A 35 30.20 33.56 -40.51
C ALA A 35 29.37 33.41 -39.23
N ARG A 36 29.87 33.85 -38.06
CA ARG A 36 29.03 34.01 -36.86
C ARG A 36 27.87 34.96 -37.11
N LYS A 37 28.11 36.08 -37.79
CA LYS A 37 27.06 37.05 -38.16
C LYS A 37 26.08 36.52 -39.21
N LEU A 38 26.50 35.55 -40.01
CA LEU A 38 25.64 34.77 -40.91
C LEU A 38 24.92 33.59 -40.22
N GLY A 39 25.05 33.44 -38.90
CA GLY A 39 24.39 32.38 -38.13
C GLY A 39 25.12 31.03 -38.13
N VAL A 40 26.39 30.99 -38.55
CA VAL A 40 27.23 29.79 -38.46
C VAL A 40 27.88 29.73 -37.07
N TYR A 41 27.39 28.83 -36.24
CA TYR A 41 27.81 28.70 -34.83
C TYR A 41 29.11 27.91 -34.63
N SER A 42 29.56 27.15 -35.64
CA SER A 42 30.79 26.36 -35.56
C SER A 42 31.61 26.50 -36.83
N ILE A 43 32.72 27.24 -36.73
CA ILE A 43 33.78 27.25 -37.73
C ILE A 43 35.07 26.86 -37.06
N PHE A 44 35.65 25.80 -37.60
CA PHE A 44 36.95 25.29 -37.24
C PHE A 44 37.92 25.77 -38.31
N GLU A 45 38.88 26.58 -37.91
CA GLU A 45 39.88 27.11 -38.84
C GLU A 45 40.91 26.04 -39.21
N THR A 46 41.13 25.08 -38.31
CA THR A 46 42.08 23.98 -38.49
C THR A 46 41.42 22.62 -38.28
N LYS A 47 42.06 21.56 -38.81
CA LYS A 47 41.60 20.19 -38.58
C LYS A 47 41.72 19.80 -37.11
N GLU A 48 42.70 20.38 -36.42
CA GLU A 48 42.97 20.19 -35.01
C GLU A 48 41.82 20.73 -34.14
N GLU A 49 41.34 21.95 -34.38
CA GLU A 49 40.19 22.52 -33.67
C GLU A 49 38.93 21.65 -33.84
N HIS A 50 38.73 21.11 -35.05
CA HIS A 50 37.61 20.22 -35.34
C HIS A 50 37.73 18.88 -34.60
N ALA A 51 38.93 18.28 -34.60
CA ALA A 51 39.20 17.03 -33.89
C ALA A 51 39.01 17.18 -32.38
N GLU A 52 39.47 18.30 -31.80
CA GLU A 52 39.35 18.59 -30.38
C GLU A 52 37.88 18.77 -29.96
N TYR A 53 37.08 19.47 -30.78
CA TYR A 53 35.64 19.57 -30.57
C TYR A 53 34.95 18.21 -30.63
N ILE A 54 35.25 17.38 -31.64
CA ILE A 54 34.69 16.03 -31.75
C ILE A 54 35.06 15.18 -30.54
N ASN A 55 36.33 15.17 -30.14
CA ASN A 55 36.81 14.40 -29.00
C ASN A 55 36.14 14.85 -27.70
N SER A 56 35.97 16.16 -27.49
CA SER A 56 35.25 16.68 -26.32
C SER A 56 33.79 16.22 -26.30
N LYS A 57 33.12 16.19 -27.45
CA LYS A 57 31.73 15.72 -27.55
C LYS A 57 31.63 14.22 -27.34
N LEU A 58 32.57 13.44 -27.85
CA LEU A 58 32.64 12.00 -27.64
C LEU A 58 32.87 11.66 -26.16
N ALA A 59 33.85 12.30 -25.52
CA ALA A 59 34.12 12.11 -24.09
C ALA A 59 32.88 12.41 -23.23
N ASN A 60 32.21 13.54 -23.47
CA ASN A 60 30.97 13.88 -22.76
C ASN A 60 29.85 12.83 -22.97
N LYS A 61 29.77 12.22 -24.15
CA LYS A 61 28.78 11.17 -24.44
C LYS A 61 29.15 9.86 -23.75
N GLU A 62 30.42 9.54 -23.68
CA GLU A 62 30.93 8.35 -23.00
C GLU A 62 30.69 8.44 -21.48
N ASP A 63 30.95 9.60 -20.88
CA ASP A 63 30.62 9.86 -19.47
C ASP A 63 29.12 9.71 -19.18
N LEU A 64 28.27 10.22 -20.08
CA LEU A 64 26.82 10.03 -19.97
C LEU A 64 26.43 8.55 -20.05
N ILE A 65 26.99 7.79 -21.00
CA ILE A 65 26.72 6.35 -21.16
C ILE A 65 27.13 5.61 -19.89
N ASN A 66 28.31 5.89 -19.35
CA ASN A 66 28.80 5.28 -18.11
C ASN A 66 27.86 5.59 -16.95
N SER A 67 27.45 6.86 -16.79
CA SER A 67 26.51 7.25 -15.74
C SER A 67 25.14 6.56 -15.84
N TYR A 68 24.65 6.31 -17.05
CA TYR A 68 23.41 5.60 -17.27
C TYR A 68 23.56 4.10 -17.01
N SER A 69 24.69 3.51 -17.39
CA SER A 69 25.02 2.11 -17.12
C SER A 69 25.02 1.83 -15.61
N ASP A 70 25.67 2.69 -14.83
CA ASP A 70 25.73 2.56 -13.36
C ASP A 70 24.34 2.65 -12.72
N LYS A 71 23.50 3.57 -13.20
CA LYS A 71 22.11 3.69 -12.75
C LYS A 71 21.29 2.46 -13.09
N VAL A 72 21.46 1.90 -14.29
CA VAL A 72 20.76 0.68 -14.71
C VAL A 72 21.16 -0.50 -13.83
N ASN A 73 22.45 -0.66 -13.54
CA ASN A 73 22.94 -1.73 -12.67
C ASN A 73 22.42 -1.58 -11.24
N SER A 74 22.49 -0.38 -10.68
CA SER A 74 21.95 -0.08 -9.34
C SER A 74 20.45 -0.37 -9.24
N ASN A 75 19.68 0.00 -10.26
CA ASN A 75 18.24 -0.27 -10.30
C ASN A 75 17.92 -1.76 -10.41
N LYS A 76 18.71 -2.53 -11.16
CA LYS A 76 18.55 -3.99 -11.23
C LYS A 76 18.76 -4.65 -9.86
N GLU A 77 19.80 -4.25 -9.13
CA GLU A 77 20.04 -4.76 -7.78
C GLU A 77 18.91 -4.40 -6.80
N LEU A 78 18.37 -3.18 -6.91
CA LEU A 78 17.23 -2.75 -6.11
C LEU A 78 15.99 -3.61 -6.39
N ILE A 79 15.70 -3.86 -7.67
CA ILE A 79 14.55 -4.68 -8.09
C ILE A 79 14.68 -6.10 -7.55
N GLU A 80 15.87 -6.71 -7.57
CA GLU A 80 16.03 -8.06 -7.03
C GLU A 80 15.88 -8.10 -5.50
N LYS A 81 16.36 -7.09 -4.78
CA LYS A 81 16.09 -6.97 -3.33
C LYS A 81 14.60 -6.87 -3.04
N GLN A 82 13.87 -6.07 -3.82
CA GLN A 82 12.42 -5.92 -3.67
C GLN A 82 11.66 -7.22 -3.97
N LYS A 83 12.06 -7.98 -4.99
CA LYS A 83 11.46 -9.29 -5.30
C LYS A 83 11.62 -10.27 -4.13
N ILE A 84 12.82 -10.36 -3.57
CA ILE A 84 13.09 -11.22 -2.40
C ILE A 84 12.23 -10.81 -1.20
N GLU A 85 12.06 -9.51 -0.98
CA GLU A 85 11.21 -9.00 0.10
C GLU A 85 9.72 -9.32 -0.11
N ILE A 86 9.22 -9.17 -1.34
CA ILE A 86 7.84 -9.56 -1.71
C ILE A 86 7.62 -11.06 -1.48
N GLU A 87 8.56 -11.91 -1.88
CA GLU A 87 8.45 -13.36 -1.65
C GLU A 87 8.40 -13.71 -0.16
N LYS A 88 9.19 -13.03 0.69
CA LYS A 88 9.14 -13.19 2.14
C LYS A 88 7.80 -12.75 2.72
N LEU A 89 7.28 -11.61 2.28
CA LEU A 89 5.98 -11.10 2.72
C LEU A 89 4.85 -12.04 2.32
N ASN A 90 4.88 -12.57 1.09
CA ASN A 90 3.89 -13.54 0.62
C ASN A 90 3.92 -14.82 1.46
N LYS A 91 5.10 -15.36 1.77
CA LYS A 91 5.23 -16.51 2.67
C LYS A 91 4.70 -16.21 4.07
N SER A 92 5.00 -15.03 4.61
CA SER A 92 4.47 -14.63 5.91
C SER A 92 2.95 -14.49 5.90
N LEU A 93 2.38 -13.98 4.81
CA LEU A 93 0.94 -13.83 4.64
C LEU A 93 0.26 -15.21 4.58
N GLU A 94 0.81 -16.13 3.79
CA GLU A 94 0.31 -17.51 3.69
C GLU A 94 0.33 -18.21 5.06
N ASN A 95 1.43 -18.07 5.80
CA ASN A 95 1.53 -18.60 7.16
C ASN A 95 0.48 -17.98 8.09
N ASN A 96 0.28 -16.67 8.06
CA ASN A 96 -0.73 -15.99 8.87
C ASN A 96 -2.16 -16.44 8.52
N LEU A 97 -2.46 -16.66 7.25
CA LEU A 97 -3.75 -17.21 6.80
C LEU A 97 -3.97 -18.64 7.33
N ASN A 98 -2.92 -19.47 7.28
CA ASN A 98 -2.96 -20.81 7.85
C ASN A 98 -3.20 -20.78 9.36
N TYR A 99 -2.47 -19.93 10.11
CA TYR A 99 -2.69 -19.78 11.55
C TYR A 99 -4.09 -19.29 11.87
N LYS A 100 -4.62 -18.30 11.13
CA LYS A 100 -6.00 -17.82 11.31
C LYS A 100 -7.01 -18.95 11.10
N THR A 101 -6.80 -19.80 10.11
CA THR A 101 -7.67 -20.95 9.84
C THR A 101 -7.61 -21.97 10.97
N ILE A 102 -6.40 -22.28 11.47
CA ILE A 102 -6.19 -23.19 12.60
C ILE A 102 -6.88 -22.66 13.86
N ILE A 103 -6.69 -21.37 14.19
CA ILE A 103 -7.32 -20.72 15.34
C ILE A 103 -8.84 -20.75 15.21
N SER A 104 -9.38 -20.35 14.06
CA SER A 104 -10.82 -20.37 13.79
C SER A 104 -11.41 -21.77 13.99
N ASN A 105 -10.76 -22.80 13.45
CA ASN A 105 -11.20 -24.19 13.61
C ASN A 105 -11.14 -24.66 15.08
N PHE A 106 -10.11 -24.24 15.82
CA PHE A 106 -9.98 -24.57 17.24
C PHE A 106 -11.08 -23.93 18.07
N VAL A 107 -11.36 -22.64 17.85
CA VAL A 107 -12.45 -21.91 18.53
C VAL A 107 -13.81 -22.49 18.15
N LYS A 108 -14.03 -22.79 16.87
CA LYS A 108 -15.27 -23.44 16.39
C LYS A 108 -15.53 -24.75 17.12
N LYS A 109 -14.52 -25.61 17.20
CA LYS A 109 -14.63 -26.92 17.88
C LYS A 109 -15.03 -26.76 19.35
N GLU A 110 -14.41 -25.82 20.06
CA GLU A 110 -14.77 -25.56 21.46
C GLU A 110 -16.16 -24.92 21.61
N TRP A 111 -16.55 -24.02 20.71
CA TRP A 111 -17.89 -23.44 20.68
C TRP A 111 -18.99 -24.49 20.49
N GLU A 112 -18.77 -25.44 19.57
CA GLU A 112 -19.66 -26.57 19.33
C GLU A 112 -19.69 -27.53 20.52
N ASN A 113 -18.54 -27.81 21.15
CA ASN A 113 -18.46 -28.65 22.36
C ASN A 113 -19.22 -28.05 23.55
N LEU A 114 -19.26 -26.72 23.66
CA LEU A 114 -20.03 -26.01 24.68
C LEU A 114 -21.54 -26.11 24.45
N GLY A 115 -21.95 -26.57 23.26
CA GLY A 115 -23.34 -26.77 22.91
C GLY A 115 -24.13 -25.47 22.95
N ILE A 116 -23.55 -24.34 22.50
CA ILE A 116 -24.19 -23.02 22.50
C ILE A 116 -25.29 -22.94 21.41
N LYS A 117 -26.39 -22.23 21.69
CA LYS A 117 -27.64 -22.29 20.89
C LYS A 117 -27.46 -21.74 19.47
N ARG A 118 -26.56 -20.77 19.30
CA ARG A 118 -26.28 -20.10 18.03
C ARG A 118 -25.09 -20.74 17.33
N SER A 119 -25.23 -20.98 16.02
CA SER A 119 -24.14 -21.57 15.24
C SER A 119 -22.98 -20.60 15.10
N PHE A 120 -21.77 -21.14 15.14
CA PHE A 120 -20.52 -20.40 15.09
C PHE A 120 -20.43 -19.49 13.85
N GLU A 121 -20.96 -19.94 12.70
CA GLU A 121 -20.91 -19.20 11.44
C GLU A 121 -21.73 -17.90 11.44
N LYS A 122 -22.63 -17.72 12.40
CA LYS A 122 -23.48 -16.52 12.53
C LYS A 122 -22.90 -15.49 13.50
N GLU A 123 -21.72 -15.77 14.05
CA GLU A 123 -21.03 -14.91 15.02
C GLU A 123 -19.77 -14.30 14.42
N ILE A 124 -19.52 -13.04 14.78
CA ILE A 124 -18.28 -12.34 14.45
C ILE A 124 -17.41 -12.38 15.69
N PHE A 125 -16.56 -13.40 15.79
CA PHE A 125 -15.63 -13.52 16.92
C PHE A 125 -14.51 -12.48 16.82
N ASP A 126 -14.36 -11.70 17.87
CA ASP A 126 -13.13 -10.98 18.12
C ASP A 126 -12.11 -11.92 18.78
N TYR A 127 -11.20 -12.47 17.96
CA TYR A 127 -10.16 -13.36 18.44
C TYR A 127 -9.14 -12.67 19.37
N SER A 128 -9.08 -11.34 19.39
CA SER A 128 -8.11 -10.61 20.22
C SER A 128 -8.51 -10.51 21.68
N SER A 129 -9.81 -10.64 21.99
CA SER A 129 -10.34 -10.62 23.35
C SER A 129 -10.48 -12.02 23.97
N LEU A 130 -10.19 -13.09 23.22
CA LEU A 130 -10.24 -14.46 23.71
C LEU A 130 -8.98 -14.83 24.50
N ASP A 131 -9.16 -15.35 25.71
CA ASP A 131 -8.09 -15.98 26.47
C ASP A 131 -7.89 -17.42 26.01
N PHE A 132 -6.89 -17.64 25.13
CA PHE A 132 -6.57 -18.98 24.62
C PHE A 132 -5.96 -19.92 25.68
N SER A 133 -5.49 -19.41 26.82
CA SER A 133 -5.02 -20.27 27.92
C SER A 133 -6.19 -20.95 28.64
N ASN A 134 -7.38 -20.33 28.60
CA ASN A 134 -8.63 -20.87 29.14
C ASN A 134 -9.81 -20.59 28.21
N LEU A 135 -9.68 -21.08 26.97
CA LEU A 135 -10.61 -20.79 25.88
C LEU A 135 -12.07 -21.13 26.25
N ARG A 136 -12.28 -22.25 26.93
CA ARG A 136 -13.62 -22.69 27.34
C ARG A 136 -14.32 -21.66 28.23
N LYS A 137 -13.61 -21.13 29.24
CA LYS A 137 -14.16 -20.11 30.13
C LYS A 137 -14.40 -18.81 29.36
N SER A 138 -13.42 -18.39 28.55
CA SER A 138 -13.52 -17.19 27.72
C SER A 138 -14.72 -17.21 26.77
N LEU A 139 -15.02 -18.36 26.13
CA LEU A 139 -16.17 -18.52 25.24
C LEU A 139 -17.50 -18.54 25.99
N ILE A 140 -17.54 -19.11 27.19
CA ILE A 140 -18.72 -19.04 28.07
C ILE A 140 -18.98 -17.60 28.50
N ASP A 141 -17.94 -16.87 28.91
CA ASP A 141 -18.06 -15.48 29.35
C ASP A 141 -18.51 -14.58 28.19
N TYR A 142 -17.96 -14.80 26.98
CA TYR A 142 -18.42 -14.17 25.75
C TYR A 142 -19.90 -14.50 25.45
N ALA A 143 -20.27 -15.77 25.49
CA ALA A 143 -21.65 -16.19 25.22
C ALA A 143 -22.63 -15.64 26.27
N ASN A 144 -22.22 -15.47 27.52
CA ASN A 144 -23.04 -14.85 28.56
C ASN A 144 -23.20 -13.34 28.33
N ALA A 145 -22.13 -12.63 27.97
CA ALA A 145 -22.16 -11.19 27.70
C ALA A 145 -23.07 -10.85 26.51
N GLU A 146 -23.03 -11.68 25.47
CA GLU A 146 -23.84 -11.52 24.25
C GLU A 146 -25.24 -12.17 24.35
N GLY A 147 -25.59 -12.77 25.50
CA GLY A 147 -26.91 -13.40 25.72
C GLY A 147 -27.14 -14.67 24.89
N LEU A 148 -26.07 -15.33 24.45
CA LEU A 148 -26.05 -16.53 23.62
C LEU A 148 -25.98 -17.83 24.43
N ALA A 149 -25.56 -17.76 25.69
CA ALA A 149 -25.44 -18.91 26.57
C ALA A 149 -26.81 -19.54 26.87
N PHE A 150 -26.83 -20.87 27.02
CA PHE A 150 -28.00 -21.53 27.58
C PHE A 150 -28.27 -20.97 28.97
N SER A 151 -29.51 -20.51 29.23
CA SER A 151 -29.91 -20.18 30.59
C SER A 151 -29.68 -21.42 31.44
N LYS A 152 -28.78 -21.33 32.43
CA LYS A 152 -28.68 -22.39 33.43
C LYS A 152 -30.07 -22.57 34.03
N PRO A 153 -30.60 -23.80 34.15
CA PRO A 153 -31.86 -24.01 34.83
C PRO A 153 -31.76 -23.38 36.22
N SER A 154 -32.64 -22.43 36.50
CA SER A 154 -32.64 -21.74 37.77
C SER A 154 -33.18 -22.69 38.83
N PHE A 155 -32.34 -23.10 39.78
CA PHE A 155 -32.78 -23.99 40.86
C PHE A 155 -33.87 -23.32 41.74
N SER A 156 -33.93 -21.98 41.74
CA SER A 156 -34.99 -21.24 42.43
C SER A 156 -36.36 -21.31 41.74
N GLU A 157 -36.41 -21.55 40.42
CA GLU A 157 -37.67 -21.81 39.71
C GLU A 157 -38.23 -23.19 40.07
N PHE A 158 -37.36 -24.19 40.22
CA PHE A 158 -37.75 -25.54 40.65
C PHE A 158 -38.28 -25.62 42.09
N ILE A 159 -37.77 -24.77 43.00
CA ILE A 159 -38.28 -24.72 44.38
C ILE A 159 -39.65 -24.03 44.44
N ASN A 160 -39.86 -22.99 43.63
CA ASN A 160 -41.14 -22.27 43.59
C ASN A 160 -42.29 -23.09 43.00
N GLU A 161 -42.04 -24.04 42.09
CA GLU A 161 -43.09 -24.95 41.59
C GLU A 161 -43.54 -25.96 42.64
N LYS A 162 -42.61 -26.53 43.44
CA LYS A 162 -42.96 -27.45 44.53
C LYS A 162 -43.73 -26.78 45.67
N GLU A 163 -43.47 -25.50 45.95
CA GLU A 163 -44.23 -24.76 46.97
C GLU A 163 -45.64 -24.36 46.50
N LYS A 164 -45.87 -24.23 45.18
CA LYS A 164 -47.22 -24.00 44.64
C LYS A 164 -48.09 -25.25 44.68
N GLU A 165 -47.56 -26.43 44.33
CA GLU A 165 -48.32 -27.70 44.42
C GLU A 165 -48.69 -28.06 45.88
N ASN A 166 -47.85 -27.71 46.86
CA ASN A 166 -48.13 -27.99 48.27
C ASN A 166 -49.13 -27.03 48.91
N ASN A 167 -49.32 -25.82 48.36
CA ASN A 167 -50.27 -24.84 48.92
C ASN A 167 -51.69 -24.96 48.34
N GLU A 168 -51.87 -25.53 47.14
CA GLU A 168 -53.20 -25.77 46.57
C GLU A 168 -53.91 -27.01 47.15
N SER A 169 -53.17 -27.95 47.76
CA SER A 169 -53.74 -29.17 48.37
C SER A 169 -54.17 -29.00 49.83
N ALA A 170 -53.96 -27.83 50.46
CA ALA A 170 -54.20 -27.61 51.89
C ALA A 170 -55.47 -26.79 52.23
N ILE A 171 -56.39 -26.58 51.29
CA ILE A 171 -57.68 -25.91 51.57
C ILE A 171 -58.85 -26.81 51.18
N ASN A 172 -59.18 -27.76 52.05
CA ASN A 172 -60.54 -28.29 52.25
C ASN A 172 -60.57 -29.20 53.49
N ALA A 173 -60.44 -28.61 54.68
CA ALA A 173 -60.80 -29.26 55.94
C ALA A 173 -61.74 -28.33 56.72
N ILE A 174 -63.05 -28.55 56.55
CA ILE A 174 -64.08 -27.93 57.40
C ILE A 174 -64.04 -28.66 58.75
N ALA A 175 -63.59 -27.97 59.80
CA ALA A 175 -63.76 -28.39 61.18
C ALA A 175 -64.47 -27.27 61.94
N VAL A 176 -65.70 -27.51 62.36
CA VAL A 176 -66.39 -26.65 63.35
C VAL A 176 -66.73 -27.52 64.55
N ASN A 177 -66.00 -27.28 65.63
CA ASN A 177 -66.08 -27.98 66.91
C ASN A 177 -67.37 -27.64 67.68
N GLY A 178 -67.73 -28.57 68.56
CA GLY A 178 -69.02 -28.64 69.23
C GLY A 178 -69.29 -27.59 70.31
N ALA A 179 -70.56 -27.58 70.72
CA ALA A 179 -71.02 -27.01 71.97
C ALA A 179 -71.91 -28.04 72.67
N VAL A 180 -71.49 -28.49 73.85
CA VAL A 180 -72.33 -29.19 74.83
C VAL A 180 -72.86 -28.15 75.81
N LYS A 181 -74.16 -28.13 76.05
CA LYS A 181 -74.78 -27.46 77.20
C LYS A 181 -75.81 -28.40 77.83
N LYS A 182 -75.81 -28.39 79.17
CA LYS A 182 -76.46 -29.28 80.15
C LYS A 182 -77.82 -29.86 79.77
#